data_AF-A0A444RLV0-F1
#
_entry.id   AF-A0A444RLV0-F1
#
_cell.length_a   1.000
_cell.length_b   1.000
_cell.length_c   1.000
_cell.angle_alpha   90.00
_cell.angle_beta   90.00
_cell.angle_gamma   90.00
#
_symmetry.space_group_name_H-M   'P 1'
#
loop_
_entity.id
_entity.type
_entity.pdbx_description
1 polymer ?
#
loop_
_entity_poly.entity_id
_entity_poly.type
_entity_poly.pdbx_seq_one_letter_code
_entity_poly.pdbx_strand_id
1 'polypeptide(L)'
;MAKRIVVKCQSQLIPGKPVERRKTMASLICQHEWGRDFDDKQDYFTSLGLYDADNVKCYFLLDNGVVGEGEAPEVRVYRWDGTKLASKAVYQALVQYLEHIPFGRKSATASLSDAEYLALYGQDQFDRLISQRNEQQERRRRSIAEGQKTARHNNSVT
;
A
#
# COMPACT_ATOMS: atom_id res chain seq x y z
N MET A 1 -15.97 -12.38 9.64
CA MET A 1 -15.59 -11.18 10.40
C MET A 1 -14.37 -10.56 9.74
N ALA A 2 -14.37 -9.24 9.52
CA ALA A 2 -13.23 -8.54 8.95
C ALA A 2 -12.05 -8.52 9.91
N LYS A 3 -10.84 -8.74 9.39
CA LYS A 3 -9.59 -8.71 10.14
C LYS A 3 -8.62 -7.72 9.52
N ARG A 4 -7.91 -6.99 10.38
CA ARG A 4 -6.83 -6.06 10.06
C ARG A 4 -5.56 -6.50 10.77
N ILE A 5 -4.59 -6.96 9.99
CA ILE A 5 -3.34 -7.52 10.50
C ILE A 5 -2.21 -6.51 10.32
N VAL A 6 -1.54 -6.16 11.41
CA VAL A 6 -0.35 -5.30 11.41
C VAL A 6 0.88 -6.13 11.72
N VAL A 7 1.88 -6.08 10.85
CA VAL A 7 3.17 -6.75 11.09
C VAL A 7 4.29 -5.74 11.14
N LYS A 8 5.14 -5.87 12.17
CA LYS A 8 6.41 -5.15 12.30
C LYS A 8 7.56 -6.11 12.04
N CYS A 9 8.53 -5.72 11.23
CA CYS A 9 9.73 -6.54 11.00
C CYS A 9 10.97 -5.68 10.72
N GLN A 10 12.12 -6.36 10.62
CA GLN A 10 13.29 -5.82 9.94
C GLN A 10 13.38 -6.43 8.54
N SER A 11 13.75 -5.63 7.55
CA SER A 11 13.72 -6.00 6.13
C SER A 11 14.56 -7.22 5.78
N GLN A 12 15.77 -7.33 6.34
CA GLN A 12 16.70 -8.44 6.10
C GLN A 12 16.21 -9.78 6.66
N LEU A 13 15.27 -9.75 7.60
CA LEU A 13 14.69 -10.96 8.17
C LEU A 13 13.60 -11.54 7.27
N ILE A 14 13.13 -10.81 6.26
CA ILE A 14 12.13 -11.31 5.33
C ILE A 14 12.83 -12.22 4.30
N PRO A 15 12.38 -13.48 4.15
CA PRO A 15 12.97 -14.40 3.19
C PRO A 15 12.85 -13.93 1.74
N GLY A 16 13.81 -14.33 0.91
CA GLY A 16 13.82 -14.09 -0.53
C GLY A 16 14.55 -12.81 -0.94
N LYS A 17 14.50 -12.52 -2.25
CA LYS A 17 15.19 -11.35 -2.82
C LYS A 17 14.50 -10.05 -2.38
N PRO A 18 15.22 -8.93 -2.25
CA PRO A 18 14.68 -7.61 -1.92
C PRO A 18 13.34 -7.26 -2.61
N VAL A 19 13.26 -7.45 -3.92
CA VAL A 19 12.07 -7.14 -4.75
C VAL A 19 10.86 -8.06 -4.47
N GLU A 20 11.08 -9.23 -3.88
CA GLU A 20 10.04 -10.22 -3.57
C GLU A 20 9.54 -10.13 -2.12
N ARG A 21 10.34 -9.55 -1.21
CA ARG A 21 10.06 -9.50 0.24
C ARG A 21 8.66 -9.01 0.59
N ARG A 22 8.16 -8.00 -0.15
CA ARG A 22 6.79 -7.50 0.03
C ARG A 22 5.76 -8.61 -0.18
N LYS A 23 5.85 -9.35 -1.30
CA LYS A 23 4.95 -10.46 -1.61
C LYS A 23 5.14 -11.62 -0.64
N THR A 24 6.39 -11.95 -0.29
CA THR A 24 6.71 -13.00 0.69
C THR A 24 6.01 -12.72 2.03
N MET A 25 6.09 -11.49 2.54
CA MET A 25 5.44 -11.14 3.80
C MET A 25 3.92 -11.27 3.74
N ALA A 26 3.29 -10.86 2.63
CA ALA A 26 1.85 -11.04 2.44
C ALA A 26 1.44 -12.52 2.53
N SER A 27 2.16 -13.40 1.82
CA SER A 27 1.90 -14.84 1.88
C SER A 27 2.16 -15.42 3.28
N LEU A 28 3.23 -15.01 3.97
CA LEU A 28 3.50 -15.47 5.34
C LEU A 28 2.38 -15.10 6.32
N ILE A 29 1.82 -13.89 6.18
CA ILE A 29 0.66 -13.46 6.98
C ILE A 29 -0.55 -14.33 6.65
N CYS A 30 -0.85 -14.54 5.37
CA CYS A 30 -2.03 -15.31 4.98
C CYS A 30 -1.96 -16.77 5.42
N GLN A 31 -0.76 -17.38 5.33
CA GLN A 31 -0.54 -18.72 5.84
C GLN A 31 -0.78 -18.80 7.34
N HIS A 32 -0.25 -17.84 8.11
CA HIS A 32 -0.41 -17.82 9.55
C HIS A 32 -1.85 -17.63 10.01
N GLU A 33 -2.61 -16.74 9.38
CA GLU A 33 -3.97 -16.39 9.81
C GLU A 33 -5.06 -17.30 9.24
N TRP A 34 -4.87 -17.82 8.03
CA TRP A 34 -5.90 -18.52 7.27
C TRP A 34 -5.45 -19.83 6.62
N GLY A 35 -4.17 -20.23 6.77
CA GLY A 35 -3.66 -21.47 6.19
C GLY A 35 -3.65 -21.50 4.66
N ARG A 36 -3.62 -20.34 4.00
CA ARG A 36 -3.63 -20.19 2.54
C ARG A 36 -2.66 -19.12 2.06
N ASP A 37 -2.34 -19.15 0.77
CA ASP A 37 -1.55 -18.10 0.14
C ASP A 37 -2.33 -16.78 0.00
N PHE A 38 -1.58 -15.71 -0.23
CA PHE A 38 -2.10 -14.39 -0.53
C PHE A 38 -2.88 -14.38 -1.86
N ASP A 39 -4.07 -13.79 -1.84
CA ASP A 39 -4.95 -13.65 -3.00
C ASP A 39 -5.37 -12.17 -3.16
N ASP A 40 -4.89 -11.53 -4.22
CA ASP A 40 -5.08 -10.10 -4.49
C ASP A 40 -6.53 -9.69 -4.80
N LYS A 41 -7.41 -10.68 -5.00
CA LYS A 41 -8.85 -10.47 -5.19
C LYS A 41 -9.59 -10.23 -3.88
N GLN A 42 -9.08 -10.76 -2.76
CA GLN A 42 -9.74 -10.71 -1.45
C GLN A 42 -8.88 -10.08 -0.35
N ASP A 43 -7.55 -10.13 -0.49
CA ASP A 43 -6.60 -9.61 0.48
C ASP A 43 -6.08 -8.25 0.03
N TYR A 44 -6.15 -7.28 0.95
CA TYR A 44 -5.70 -5.93 0.68
C TYR A 44 -4.42 -5.66 1.45
N PHE A 45 -3.33 -5.44 0.72
CA PHE A 45 -2.00 -5.41 1.29
C PHE A 45 -1.25 -4.09 1.04
N THR A 46 -0.90 -3.41 2.11
CA THR A 46 -0.12 -2.18 2.10
C THR A 46 1.14 -2.32 2.95
N SER A 47 2.16 -1.54 2.62
CA SER A 47 3.47 -1.62 3.25
C SER A 47 4.08 -0.23 3.40
N LEU A 48 4.77 0.00 4.52
CA LEU A 48 5.51 1.22 4.83
C LEU A 48 6.96 0.88 5.19
N GLY A 49 7.91 1.60 4.58
CA GLY A 49 9.35 1.40 4.74
C GLY A 49 10.03 0.90 3.46
N LEU A 50 11.36 0.80 3.51
CA LEU A 50 12.20 0.29 2.41
C LEU A 50 12.52 -1.19 2.66
N TYR A 51 11.62 -2.07 2.22
CA TYR A 51 11.75 -3.52 2.40
C TYR A 51 12.80 -4.16 1.47
N ASP A 52 13.20 -3.43 0.42
CA ASP A 52 14.26 -3.79 -0.50
C ASP A 52 15.67 -3.41 0.01
N ALA A 53 15.77 -2.54 1.01
CA ALA A 53 17.01 -2.26 1.74
C ALA A 53 17.23 -3.25 2.89
N ASP A 54 18.42 -3.29 3.47
CA ASP A 54 18.72 -4.10 4.66
C ASP A 54 18.78 -3.25 5.94
N ASN A 55 18.44 -3.87 7.09
CA ASN A 55 18.41 -3.25 8.41
C ASN A 55 17.39 -2.10 8.57
N VAL A 56 16.34 -2.11 7.76
CA VAL A 56 15.25 -1.11 7.83
C VAL A 56 14.05 -1.71 8.55
N LYS A 57 13.41 -0.91 9.42
CA LYS A 57 12.12 -1.29 10.01
C LYS A 57 11.02 -1.20 8.95
N CYS A 58 10.31 -2.29 8.73
CA CYS A 58 9.18 -2.35 7.81
C CYS A 58 7.89 -2.61 8.58
N TYR A 59 6.81 -2.03 8.06
CA TYR A 59 5.47 -2.20 8.57
C TYR A 59 4.59 -2.71 7.43
N PHE A 60 3.78 -3.71 7.71
CA PHE A 60 2.84 -4.28 6.76
C PHE A 60 1.45 -4.25 7.36
N LEU A 61 0.47 -3.94 6.53
CA LEU A 61 -0.94 -3.90 6.88
C LEU A 61 -1.71 -4.76 5.88
N LEU A 62 -2.37 -5.80 6.37
CA LEU A 62 -3.16 -6.72 5.57
C LEU A 62 -4.59 -6.78 6.09
N ASP A 63 -5.53 -6.42 5.22
CA ASP A 63 -6.96 -6.46 5.51
C ASP A 63 -7.63 -7.60 4.72
N ASN A 64 -8.51 -8.36 5.39
CA ASN A 64 -9.32 -9.39 4.74
C ASN A 64 -10.74 -9.42 5.35
N GLY A 65 -11.73 -9.66 4.49
CA GLY A 65 -13.14 -9.82 4.88
C GLY A 65 -13.99 -8.58 4.63
N VAL A 66 -15.28 -8.68 4.96
CA VAL A 66 -16.27 -7.61 4.80
C VAL A 66 -16.54 -6.98 6.16
N VAL A 67 -16.44 -5.65 6.23
CA VAL A 67 -16.79 -4.86 7.41
C VAL A 67 -18.29 -4.55 7.34
N GLY A 68 -19.04 -4.99 8.35
CA GLY A 68 -20.44 -4.61 8.51
C GLY A 68 -20.61 -3.12 8.80
N GLU A 69 -21.78 -2.57 8.53
CA GLU A 69 -22.07 -1.17 8.84
C GLU A 69 -21.95 -0.92 10.35
N GLY A 70 -21.14 0.07 10.74
CA GLY A 70 -20.88 0.39 12.14
C GLY A 70 -19.95 -0.57 12.89
N GLU A 71 -19.42 -1.62 12.23
CA GLU A 71 -18.49 -2.57 12.86
C GLU A 71 -17.03 -2.18 12.62
N ALA A 72 -16.18 -2.37 13.63
CA ALA A 72 -14.74 -2.26 13.48
C ALA A 72 -14.12 -3.63 13.14
N PRO A 73 -13.11 -3.70 12.25
CA PRO A 73 -12.40 -4.94 12.00
C PRO A 73 -11.63 -5.38 13.25
N GLU A 74 -11.49 -6.70 13.42
CA GLU A 74 -10.61 -7.26 14.45
C GLU A 74 -9.15 -6.90 14.12
N VAL A 75 -8.48 -6.17 15.01
CA VAL A 75 -7.07 -5.78 14.82
C VAL A 75 -6.17 -6.82 15.49
N ARG A 76 -5.19 -7.34 14.74
CA ARG A 76 -4.11 -8.21 15.27
C ARG A 76 -2.75 -7.60 14.96
N VAL A 77 -1.81 -7.75 15.90
CA VAL A 77 -0.46 -7.23 15.76
C VAL A 77 0.56 -8.34 15.91
N TYR A 78 1.49 -8.41 14.97
CA TYR A 78 2.58 -9.36 14.99
C TYR A 78 3.93 -8.67 14.87
N ARG A 79 4.95 -9.34 15.41
CA ARG A 79 6.35 -9.10 15.07
C ARG A 79 6.88 -10.31 14.30
N TRP A 80 7.47 -10.07 13.14
CA TRP A 80 8.27 -11.06 12.43
C TRP A 80 9.72 -11.02 12.94
N ASP A 81 10.24 -12.18 13.33
CA ASP A 81 11.60 -12.34 13.86
C ASP A 81 12.58 -13.03 12.89
N GLY A 82 12.13 -13.34 11.67
CA GLY A 82 12.90 -14.14 10.71
C GLY A 82 12.41 -15.58 10.59
N THR A 83 11.61 -16.05 11.55
CA THR A 83 11.13 -17.44 11.59
C THR A 83 9.62 -17.55 11.73
N LYS A 84 9.00 -16.69 12.56
CA LYS A 84 7.56 -16.76 12.84
C LYS A 84 6.95 -15.38 13.11
N LEU A 85 5.62 -15.33 12.97
CA LEU A 85 4.81 -14.21 13.42
C LEU A 85 4.49 -14.39 14.91
N ALA A 86 5.18 -13.61 15.75
CA ALA A 86 4.94 -13.60 17.18
C ALA A 86 3.86 -12.57 17.54
N SER A 87 2.76 -13.02 18.15
CA SER A 87 1.66 -12.15 18.57
C SER A 87 2.15 -11.08 19.56
N LYS A 88 1.56 -9.89 19.45
CA LYS A 88 1.82 -8.73 20.31
C LYS A 88 0.51 -8.12 20.76
N ALA A 89 0.54 -7.53 21.95
CA ALA A 89 -0.58 -6.77 22.47
C ALA A 89 -0.94 -5.63 21.50
N VAL A 90 -2.24 -5.50 21.24
CA VAL A 90 -2.81 -4.34 20.55
C VAL A 90 -2.85 -3.18 21.54
N TYR A 91 -2.29 -2.04 21.17
CA TYR A 91 -2.28 -0.84 22.01
C TYR A 91 -3.22 0.21 21.42
N GLN A 92 -3.95 0.93 22.28
CA GLN A 92 -5.04 1.82 21.86
C GLN A 92 -4.61 2.88 20.84
N ALA A 93 -3.42 3.45 21.01
CA ALA A 93 -2.88 4.45 20.07
C ALA A 93 -2.68 3.88 18.65
N LEU A 94 -2.43 2.57 18.50
CA LEU A 94 -2.40 1.94 17.17
C LEU A 94 -3.80 1.88 16.57
N VAL A 95 -4.80 1.48 17.37
CA VAL A 95 -6.18 1.38 16.90
C VAL A 95 -6.66 2.73 16.39
N GLN A 96 -6.46 3.79 17.18
CA GLN A 96 -6.76 5.16 16.78
C GLN A 96 -6.02 5.57 15.50
N TYR A 97 -4.74 5.25 15.38
CA TYR A 97 -3.99 5.53 14.16
C TYR A 97 -4.56 4.79 12.93
N LEU A 98 -4.97 3.53 13.10
CA LEU A 98 -5.54 2.71 12.04
C LEU A 98 -6.93 3.18 11.60
N GLU A 99 -7.68 3.94 12.42
CA GLU A 99 -8.96 4.55 12.01
C GLU A 99 -8.76 5.54 10.85
N HIS A 100 -7.59 6.17 10.75
CA HIS A 100 -7.24 7.06 9.64
C HIS A 100 -6.82 6.33 8.36
N ILE A 101 -6.64 5.01 8.43
CA ILE A 101 -6.27 4.17 7.28
C ILE A 101 -7.52 3.37 6.88
N PRO A 102 -8.13 3.65 5.72
CA PRO A 102 -9.35 2.95 5.31
C PRO A 102 -9.13 1.44 5.21
N PHE A 103 -10.18 0.67 5.52
CA PHE A 103 -10.16 -0.78 5.41
C PHE A 103 -10.31 -1.25 3.96
N GLY A 104 -9.39 -2.12 3.54
CA GLY A 104 -9.38 -2.74 2.23
C GLY A 104 -9.11 -1.80 1.06
N ARG A 105 -9.72 -2.06 -0.10
CA ARG A 105 -9.61 -1.23 -1.31
C ARG A 105 -10.36 0.10 -1.24
N LYS A 106 -10.92 0.50 -0.09
CA LYS A 106 -11.42 1.85 0.09
C LYS A 106 -10.21 2.77 -0.04
N SER A 107 -10.04 3.40 -1.19
CA SER A 107 -8.97 4.35 -1.39
C SER A 107 -9.09 5.43 -0.31
N ALA A 108 -7.99 5.78 0.36
CA ALA A 108 -7.97 6.91 1.32
C ALA A 108 -8.47 8.21 0.67
N THR A 109 -8.32 8.27 -0.64
CA THR A 109 -9.15 9.07 -1.53
C THR A 109 -10.34 8.23 -1.96
N ALA A 110 -11.49 8.26 -1.28
CA ALA A 110 -12.71 8.31 -2.09
C ALA A 110 -12.49 9.55 -2.96
N SER A 111 -11.89 9.35 -4.13
CA SER A 111 -11.51 10.43 -5.01
C SER A 111 -12.85 10.97 -5.41
N LEU A 112 -13.21 12.09 -4.80
CA LEU A 112 -14.40 12.82 -5.15
C LEU A 112 -14.41 12.84 -6.66
N SER A 113 -15.49 12.35 -7.25
CA SER A 113 -15.72 12.56 -8.66
C SER A 113 -15.56 14.05 -8.96
N ASP A 114 -15.21 14.40 -10.19
CA ASP A 114 -15.04 15.80 -10.56
C ASP A 114 -16.29 16.64 -10.17
N ALA A 115 -17.49 16.04 -10.19
CA ALA A 115 -18.74 16.63 -9.71
C ALA A 115 -18.80 16.80 -8.18
N GLU A 116 -18.42 15.79 -7.40
CA GLU A 116 -18.38 15.88 -5.93
C GLU A 116 -17.30 16.87 -5.46
N TYR A 117 -16.15 16.91 -6.13
CA TYR A 117 -15.08 17.84 -5.84
C TYR A 117 -15.50 19.28 -6.13
N LEU A 118 -16.15 19.50 -7.28
CA LEU A 118 -16.71 20.80 -7.64
C LEU A 118 -17.77 21.26 -6.63
N ALA A 119 -18.66 20.36 -6.20
CA ALA A 119 -19.69 20.68 -5.23
C ALA A 119 -19.12 21.04 -3.84
N LEU A 120 -18.02 20.42 -3.42
CA LEU A 120 -17.40 20.64 -2.11
C LEU A 120 -16.45 21.84 -2.06
N TYR A 121 -15.69 22.10 -3.13
CA TYR A 121 -14.60 23.07 -3.12
C TYR A 121 -14.78 24.24 -4.09
N GLY A 122 -15.82 24.20 -4.93
CA GLY A 122 -16.15 25.24 -5.89
C GLY A 122 -15.26 25.25 -7.14
N GLN A 123 -15.66 26.07 -8.11
CA GLN A 123 -15.08 26.12 -9.46
C GLN A 123 -13.58 26.49 -9.44
N ASP A 124 -13.18 27.49 -8.65
CA ASP A 124 -11.80 27.98 -8.64
C ASP A 124 -10.77 26.91 -8.20
N GLN A 125 -11.13 26.07 -7.23
CA GLN A 125 -10.27 24.96 -6.79
C GLN A 125 -10.27 23.83 -7.79
N PHE A 126 -11.42 23.58 -8.44
CA PHE A 126 -11.54 22.59 -9.49
C PHE A 126 -10.67 22.94 -10.71
N ASP A 127 -10.69 24.18 -11.17
CA ASP A 127 -9.89 24.63 -12.33
C ASP A 127 -8.38 24.54 -12.06
N ARG A 128 -7.95 24.80 -10.83
CA ARG A 128 -6.56 24.59 -10.38
C ARG A 128 -6.18 23.11 -10.43
N LEU A 129 -7.05 22.23 -9.95
CA LEU A 129 -6.83 20.78 -9.98
C LEU A 129 -6.67 20.27 -11.43
N ILE A 130 -7.53 20.71 -12.35
CA ILE A 130 -7.46 20.33 -13.77
C ILE A 130 -6.16 20.82 -14.40
N SER A 131 -5.75 22.05 -14.10
CA SER A 131 -4.50 22.61 -14.60
C SER A 131 -3.27 21.81 -14.14
N GLN A 132 -3.22 21.42 -12.85
CA GLN A 132 -2.14 20.56 -12.32
C GLN A 132 -2.15 19.16 -12.96
N ARG A 133 -3.33 18.57 -13.19
CA ARG A 133 -3.48 17.26 -13.85
C ARG A 133 -2.91 17.30 -15.27
N ASN A 134 -3.23 18.35 -16.03
CA ASN A 134 -2.73 18.55 -17.39
C ASN A 134 -1.21 18.76 -17.42
N GLU A 135 -0.68 19.55 -16.48
CA GLU A 135 0.75 19.80 -16.38
C GLU A 135 1.53 18.51 -16.06
N GLN A 136 1.03 17.68 -15.13
CA GLN A 136 1.64 16.39 -14.82
C GLN A 136 1.62 15.44 -16.02
N GLN A 137 0.53 15.41 -16.79
CA GLN A 137 0.42 14.58 -17.97
C GLN A 137 1.43 15.00 -19.05
N GLU A 138 1.63 16.30 -19.24
CA GLU A 138 2.60 16.85 -20.17
C GLU A 138 4.04 16.53 -19.75
N ARG A 139 4.37 16.66 -18.45
CA ARG A 139 5.68 16.25 -17.92
C ARG A 139 5.96 14.77 -18.17
N ARG A 140 4.97 13.89 -17.96
CA ARG A 140 5.09 12.46 -18.26
C ARG A 140 5.29 12.17 -19.74
N ARG A 141 4.58 12.88 -20.62
CA ARG A 141 4.75 12.75 -22.08
C ARG A 141 6.17 13.13 -22.50
N ARG A 142 6.71 14.23 -21.96
CA ARG A 142 8.09 14.68 -22.23
C ARG A 142 9.12 13.68 -21.72
N SER A 143 8.99 13.19 -20.49
CA SER A 143 9.93 12.20 -19.95
C SER A 143 9.93 10.89 -20.76
N ILE A 144 8.76 10.45 -21.24
CA ILE A 144 8.66 9.27 -22.11
C ILE A 144 9.35 9.53 -23.46
N ALA A 145 9.13 10.70 -24.07
CA ALA A 145 9.76 11.05 -25.34
C ALA A 145 11.30 11.18 -25.22
N GLU A 146 11.80 11.71 -24.11
CA GLU A 146 13.24 11.83 -23.83
C GLU A 146 13.91 10.47 -23.58
N GLY A 147 13.24 9.57 -22.86
CA GLY A 147 13.70 8.19 -22.67
C GLY A 147 13.76 7.39 -23.97
N GLN A 148 12.83 7.62 -24.90
CA GLN A 148 12.85 6.99 -26.22
C GLN A 148 13.96 7.53 -27.13
N LYS A 149 14.32 8.82 -27.02
CA LYS A 149 15.43 9.40 -27.78
C LYS A 149 16.80 8.88 -27.31
N THR A 150 17.00 8.74 -26.01
CA THR A 150 18.24 8.18 -25.43
C THR A 150 18.41 6.69 -25.77
N ALA A 151 17.32 5.91 -25.76
CA ALA A 151 17.37 4.50 -26.18
C ALA A 151 17.71 4.32 -27.66
N ARG A 152 17.26 5.21 -28.55
CA ARG A 152 17.58 5.17 -29.99
C ARG A 152 19.03 5.56 -30.29
N HIS A 153 19.63 6.46 -29.52
CA HIS A 153 21.02 6.89 -29.74
C HIS A 153 22.03 5.79 -29.36
N ASN A 154 21.72 4.97 -28.36
CA ASN A 154 22.60 3.87 -27.92
C ASN A 154 22.57 2.64 -28.85
N ASN A 155 21.60 2.54 -29.76
CA ASN A 155 21.52 1.45 -30.75
C ASN A 155 22.18 1.77 -32.11
N SER A 156 22.79 2.95 -32.26
CA SER A 156 23.53 3.35 -33.48
C SER A 156 25.05 3.34 -33.32
N VAL A 157 25.57 2.84 -32.20
CA VAL A 157 27.01 2.64 -31.97
C VAL A 157 27.27 1.16 -31.69
N THR A 158 27.25 0.36 -32.76
CA THR A 158 27.87 -0.97 -32.87
C THR A 158 28.20 -1.21 -34.33
#